data_AF-A0A2E0WET1-F1
#
_entry.id   AF-A0A2E0WET1-F1
#
_cell.length_a   1.000
_cell.length_b   1.000
_cell.length_c   1.000
_cell.angle_alpha   90.00
_cell.angle_beta   90.00
_cell.angle_gamma   90.00
#
_symmetry.space_group_name_H-M   'P 1'
#
loop_
_entity.id
_entity.type
_entity.pdbx_description
1 polymer ?
#
loop_
_entity_poly.entity_id
_entity_poly.type
_entity_poly.pdbx_seq_one_letter_code
_entity_poly.pdbx_strand_id
1 'polypeptide(L)'
;MDFNLILNQSITQGLGIQAVIFALAAIGLNVHFGYTGLLNFGQAGFLAVAAYGLGVTVTTLGLSFWLGLFVGLAATVVFALLLGIPTLRLRADYLAIVTIAAGEIIRLTAR
;
A
#
# COMPACT_ATOMS: atom_id res chain seq x y z
N MET A 1 14.84 -10.92 29.62
CA MET A 1 13.93 -10.15 28.75
C MET A 1 14.29 -8.69 28.92
N ASP A 2 14.89 -8.07 27.92
CA ASP A 2 15.32 -6.67 28.01
C ASP A 2 14.12 -5.73 27.81
N PHE A 3 13.41 -5.45 28.91
CA PHE A 3 12.22 -4.59 28.92
C PHE A 3 12.50 -3.19 28.34
N ASN A 4 13.71 -2.65 28.54
CA ASN A 4 14.10 -1.36 27.97
C ASN A 4 14.16 -1.40 26.44
N LEU A 5 14.58 -2.52 25.84
CA LEU A 5 14.65 -2.66 24.39
C LEU A 5 13.24 -2.77 23.79
N ILE A 6 12.36 -3.57 24.42
CA ILE A 6 10.96 -3.71 24.01
C ILE A 6 10.24 -2.35 24.08
N LEU A 7 10.42 -1.60 25.17
CA LEU A 7 9.80 -0.29 25.37
C LEU A 7 10.26 0.70 24.29
N ASN A 8 11.57 0.83 24.08
CA ASN A 8 12.12 1.75 23.08
C ASN A 8 11.68 1.40 21.65
N GLN A 9 11.64 0.11 21.30
CA GLN A 9 11.16 -0.33 20.00
C GLN A 9 9.66 -0.07 19.82
N SER A 10 8.85 -0.30 20.85
CA SER A 10 7.40 -0.06 20.81
C SER A 10 7.11 1.43 20.60
N ILE A 11 7.82 2.31 21.31
CA ILE A 11 7.69 3.76 21.14
C ILE A 11 8.12 4.17 19.74
N THR A 12 9.25 3.65 19.24
CA THR A 12 9.76 3.96 17.90
C THR A 12 8.81 3.49 16.80
N GLN A 13 8.18 2.32 16.94
CA GLN A 13 7.19 1.84 15.98
C GLN A 13 5.88 2.64 16.05
N GLY A 14 5.46 3.06 17.25
CA GLY A 14 4.23 3.80 17.47
C GLY A 14 4.29 5.29 17.11
N LEU A 15 5.48 5.92 17.20
CA LEU A 15 5.67 7.36 16.91
C LEU A 15 6.61 7.63 15.73
N GLY A 16 7.30 6.63 15.21
CA GLY A 16 8.22 6.77 14.09
C GLY A 16 7.54 6.74 12.72
N ILE A 17 8.37 6.64 11.68
CA ILE A 17 7.92 6.64 10.28
C ILE A 17 6.94 5.50 9.97
N GLN A 18 7.08 4.34 10.63
CA GLN A 18 6.16 3.21 10.44
C GLN A 18 4.72 3.55 10.84
N ALA A 19 4.53 4.27 11.95
CA ALA A 19 3.21 4.73 12.36
C ALA A 19 2.58 5.65 11.30
N VAL A 20 3.37 6.56 10.72
CA VAL A 20 2.90 7.46 9.65
C VAL A 20 2.48 6.67 8.41
N ILE A 21 3.25 5.66 8.00
CA ILE A 21 2.91 4.80 6.86
C ILE A 21 1.59 4.05 7.11
N PHE A 22 1.43 3.45 8.28
CA PHE A 22 0.18 2.75 8.62
C PHE A 22 -0.99 3.71 8.80
N ALA A 23 -0.78 4.92 9.33
CA ALA A 23 -1.80 5.95 9.42
C ALA A 23 -2.29 6.38 8.03
N LEU A 24 -1.38 6.62 7.08
CA LEU A 24 -1.73 6.92 5.69
C LEU A 24 -2.48 5.75 5.03
N ALA A 25 -2.04 4.51 5.27
CA ALA A 25 -2.74 3.33 4.78
C ALA A 25 -4.16 3.22 5.35
N ALA A 26 -4.33 3.49 6.65
CA ALA A 26 -5.62 3.51 7.33
C ALA A 26 -6.54 4.62 6.81
N ILE A 27 -6.00 5.82 6.53
CA ILE A 27 -6.75 6.92 5.90
C ILE A 27 -7.24 6.48 4.51
N GLY A 28 -6.37 5.89 3.68
CA GLY A 28 -6.75 5.38 2.36
C GLY A 28 -7.85 4.32 2.44
N LEU A 29 -7.77 3.40 3.41
CA LEU A 29 -8.80 2.41 3.66
C LEU A 29 -10.11 3.06 4.15
N ASN A 30 -10.04 4.06 5.02
CA ASN A 30 -11.21 4.81 5.47
C ASN A 30 -11.89 5.56 4.31
N VAL A 31 -11.11 6.13 3.39
CA VAL A 31 -11.68 6.75 2.18
C VAL A 31 -12.40 5.71 1.32
N HIS A 32 -11.82 4.52 1.15
CA HIS A 32 -12.45 3.47 0.36
C HIS A 32 -13.70 2.92 1.06
N PHE A 33 -13.52 2.29 2.23
CA PHE A 33 -14.59 1.61 2.95
C PHE A 33 -15.60 2.57 3.59
N GLY A 34 -15.13 3.68 4.16
CA GLY A 34 -15.98 4.65 4.84
C GLY A 34 -16.94 5.39 3.91
N TYR A 35 -16.52 5.72 2.68
CA TYR A 35 -17.40 6.41 1.73
C TYR A 35 -18.15 5.46 0.78
N THR A 36 -17.56 4.33 0.38
CA THR A 36 -18.18 3.43 -0.61
C THR A 36 -18.84 2.19 0.00
N GLY A 37 -18.56 1.87 1.26
CA GLY A 37 -19.00 0.63 1.91
C GLY A 37 -18.29 -0.63 1.39
N LEU A 38 -17.36 -0.48 0.45
CA LEU A 38 -16.63 -1.57 -0.18
C LEU A 38 -15.31 -1.82 0.54
N LEU A 39 -15.06 -3.06 0.95
CA LEU A 39 -13.90 -3.39 1.76
C LEU A 39 -12.73 -3.83 0.87
N ASN A 40 -11.59 -3.16 1.01
CA ASN A 40 -10.37 -3.43 0.25
C ASN A 40 -9.29 -4.03 1.16
N PHE A 41 -9.02 -5.32 1.01
CA PHE A 41 -7.96 -6.04 1.74
C PHE A 41 -6.59 -6.00 1.04
N GLY A 42 -6.54 -5.51 -0.20
CA GLY A 42 -5.34 -5.41 -1.02
C GLY A 42 -4.51 -4.15 -0.78
N GLN A 43 -4.84 -3.35 0.23
CA GLN A 43 -4.22 -2.03 0.50
C GLN A 43 -2.68 -2.10 0.60
N ALA A 44 -2.15 -3.16 1.20
CA ALA A 44 -0.69 -3.39 1.29
C ALA A 44 -0.04 -3.57 -0.09
N GLY A 45 -0.75 -4.14 -1.06
CA GLY A 45 -0.27 -4.29 -2.43
C GLY A 45 -0.12 -2.94 -3.14
N PHE A 46 -1.11 -2.05 -3.01
CA PHE A 46 -1.02 -0.68 -3.55
C PHE A 46 0.16 0.10 -2.97
N LEU A 47 0.39 -0.05 -1.66
CA LEU A 47 1.53 0.56 -0.98
C LEU A 47 2.86 -0.01 -1.50
N ALA A 48 2.95 -1.34 -1.69
CA ALA A 48 4.15 -1.98 -2.20
C ALA A 48 4.50 -1.52 -3.63
N VAL A 49 3.50 -1.40 -4.52
CA VAL A 49 3.70 -0.89 -5.89
C VAL A 49 4.23 0.55 -5.87
N ALA A 50 3.66 1.42 -5.04
CA ALA A 50 4.13 2.80 -4.90
C ALA A 50 5.58 2.86 -4.40
N ALA A 51 5.87 2.11 -3.33
CA ALA A 51 7.19 2.09 -2.69
C ALA A 51 8.26 1.53 -3.63
N TYR A 52 7.94 0.46 -4.38
CA TYR A 52 8.86 -0.12 -5.35
C TYR A 52 9.11 0.80 -6.54
N GLY A 53 8.06 1.44 -7.08
CA GLY A 53 8.19 2.40 -8.18
C GLY A 53 9.08 3.59 -7.81
N LEU A 54 8.88 4.15 -6.61
CA LEU A 54 9.76 5.20 -6.09
C LEU A 54 11.18 4.68 -5.86
N GLY A 55 11.31 3.53 -5.19
CA GLY A 55 12.58 2.89 -4.85
C GLY A 55 13.45 2.70 -6.08
N VAL A 56 12.97 1.97 -7.08
CA VAL A 56 13.72 1.71 -8.33
C VAL A 56 14.12 3.00 -9.04
N THR A 57 13.24 4.01 -9.06
CA THR A 57 13.53 5.28 -9.72
C THR A 57 14.68 6.04 -9.05
N VAL A 58 14.73 6.02 -7.72
CA VAL A 58 15.73 6.75 -6.95
C VAL A 58 17.03 5.94 -6.81
N THR A 59 16.94 4.65 -6.46
CA THR A 59 18.12 3.84 -6.13
C THR A 59 18.78 3.22 -7.36
N THR A 60 17.99 2.74 -8.33
CA THR A 60 18.51 2.02 -9.50
C THR A 60 18.78 2.97 -10.67
N LEU A 61 17.85 3.90 -10.94
CA LEU A 61 17.97 4.84 -12.06
C LEU A 61 18.70 6.13 -11.68
N GLY A 62 18.92 6.38 -10.38
CA GLY A 62 19.62 7.58 -9.89
C GLY A 62 18.89 8.89 -10.16
N LEU A 63 17.57 8.84 -10.42
CA LEU A 63 16.76 10.01 -10.71
C LEU A 63 16.35 10.73 -9.42
N SER A 64 15.89 11.98 -9.57
CA SER A 64 15.46 12.80 -8.43
C SER A 64 14.29 12.16 -7.67
N PHE A 65 14.29 12.34 -6.33
CA PHE A 65 13.22 11.90 -5.44
C PHE A 65 11.82 12.33 -5.92
N TRP A 66 11.68 13.57 -6.38
CA TRP A 66 10.40 14.10 -6.86
C TRP A 66 9.88 13.34 -8.08
N LEU A 67 10.78 12.96 -8.98
CA LEU A 67 10.43 12.16 -10.15
C LEU A 67 10.05 10.74 -9.72
N GLY A 68 10.78 10.15 -8.77
CA GLY A 68 10.41 8.87 -8.13
C GLY A 68 9.04 8.89 -7.47
N LEU A 69 8.66 9.99 -6.82
CA LEU A 69 7.33 10.18 -6.25
C LEU A 69 6.24 10.13 -7.33
N PHE A 70 6.41 10.85 -8.44
CA PHE A 70 5.46 10.81 -9.55
C PHE A 70 5.39 9.44 -10.23
N VAL A 71 6.52 8.75 -10.37
CA VAL A 71 6.56 7.39 -10.94
C VAL A 71 5.82 6.40 -10.03
N GLY A 72 6.07 6.45 -8.71
CA GLY A 72 5.35 5.63 -7.75
C GLY A 72 3.84 5.87 -7.78
N LEU A 73 3.43 7.14 -7.82
CA LEU A 73 2.01 7.53 -7.91
C LEU A 73 1.39 7.03 -9.22
N ALA A 74 2.05 7.24 -10.36
CA ALA A 74 1.59 6.79 -11.65
C ALA A 74 1.46 5.25 -11.70
N ALA A 75 2.44 4.52 -11.16
CA ALA A 75 2.40 3.06 -11.09
C ALA A 75 1.21 2.56 -10.27
N THR A 76 0.94 3.17 -9.11
CA THR A 76 -0.22 2.82 -8.28
C THR A 76 -1.55 3.15 -8.97
N VAL A 77 -1.64 4.28 -9.69
CA VAL A 77 -2.84 4.62 -10.48
C VAL A 77 -3.07 3.61 -11.58
N VAL A 78 -2.03 3.22 -12.32
CA VAL A 78 -2.13 2.18 -13.36
C VAL A 78 -2.60 0.86 -12.75
N PHE A 79 -2.02 0.44 -11.63
CA PHE A 79 -2.43 -0.76 -10.92
C PHE A 79 -3.89 -0.68 -10.42
N ALA A 80 -4.31 0.48 -9.91
CA ALA A 80 -5.69 0.74 -9.48
C ALA A 80 -6.68 0.71 -10.64
N LEU A 81 -6.31 1.17 -11.83
CA LEU A 81 -7.16 1.08 -13.02
C LEU A 81 -7.26 -0.37 -13.51
N LEU A 82 -6.14 -1.09 -13.57
CA LEU A 82 -6.10 -2.49 -13.97
C LEU A 82 -6.99 -3.38 -13.08
N LEU A 83 -6.99 -3.10 -11.77
CA LEU A 83 -7.81 -3.84 -10.82
C LEU A 83 -9.23 -3.27 -10.69
N GLY A 84 -9.38 -1.95 -10.72
CA GLY A 84 -10.64 -1.24 -10.50
C GLY A 84 -11.64 -1.41 -11.64
N ILE A 85 -11.22 -1.26 -12.90
CA ILE A 85 -12.10 -1.38 -14.07
C ILE A 85 -12.87 -2.71 -14.10
N PRO A 86 -12.24 -3.89 -13.95
CA PRO A 86 -12.97 -5.15 -13.95
C PRO A 86 -13.80 -5.36 -12.68
N THR A 87 -13.37 -4.81 -11.54
CA THR A 87 -14.03 -5.06 -10.25
C THR A 87 -15.24 -4.17 -9.97
N LEU A 88 -15.37 -3.02 -10.64
CA LEU A 88 -16.55 -2.15 -10.54
C LEU A 88 -17.87 -2.85 -10.91
N ARG A 89 -17.82 -3.98 -11.63
CA ARG A 89 -19.00 -4.77 -12.01
C ARG A 89 -19.36 -5.87 -11.01
N LEU A 90 -18.60 -6.00 -9.92
CA LEU A 90 -18.74 -7.06 -8.94
C LEU A 90 -19.58 -6.62 -7.75
N ARG A 91 -20.23 -7.57 -7.07
CA ARG A 91 -20.82 -7.33 -5.74
C ARG A 91 -19.72 -7.17 -4.70
N ALA A 92 -20.03 -6.48 -3.60
CA ALA A 92 -19.06 -6.10 -2.55
C ALA A 92 -18.19 -7.28 -2.06
N ASP A 93 -18.80 -8.45 -1.85
CA ASP A 93 -18.08 -9.64 -1.37
C ASP A 93 -17.03 -10.14 -2.37
N TYR A 94 -17.32 -10.04 -3.67
CA TYR A 94 -16.38 -10.46 -4.72
C TYR A 94 -15.24 -9.45 -4.89
N LEU A 95 -15.50 -8.16 -4.69
CA LEU A 95 -14.42 -7.16 -4.67
C LEU A 95 -13.42 -7.47 -3.55
N ALA A 96 -13.89 -7.78 -2.35
CA ALA A 96 -13.04 -8.14 -1.24
C ALA A 96 -12.11 -9.31 -1.60
N ILE A 97 -12.66 -10.39 -2.18
CA ILE A 97 -11.89 -11.56 -2.62
C ILE A 97 -10.82 -11.18 -3.66
N VAL A 98 -11.18 -10.36 -4.66
CA VAL A 98 -10.22 -9.92 -5.70
C VAL A 98 -9.09 -9.10 -5.10
N THR A 99 -9.38 -8.22 -4.13
CA THR A 99 -8.34 -7.43 -3.48
C THR A 99 -7.37 -8.28 -2.63
N ILE A 100 -7.86 -9.33 -1.97
CA ILE A 100 -7.01 -10.32 -1.27
C ILE A 100 -6.10 -11.02 -2.29
N ALA A 101 -6.66 -11.53 -3.38
CA ALA A 101 -5.90 -12.23 -4.41
C ALA A 101 -4.82 -11.34 -5.04
N ALA A 102 -5.13 -10.06 -5.29
CA ALA A 102 -4.15 -9.11 -5.80
C ALA A 102 -3.02 -8.83 -4.82
N GLY A 103 -3.33 -8.67 -3.53
CA GLY A 103 -2.32 -8.55 -2.47
C GLY A 103 -1.41 -9.78 -2.39
N GLU A 104 -2.00 -10.96 -2.53
CA GLU A 104 -1.27 -12.24 -2.55
C GLU A 104 -0.33 -12.35 -3.76
N ILE A 105 -0.80 -12.00 -4.97
CA ILE A 105 0.02 -12.00 -6.19
C ILE A 105 1.24 -11.08 -6.02
N ILE A 106 1.04 -9.88 -5.47
CA ILE A 106 2.14 -8.95 -5.19
C ILE A 106 3.11 -9.54 -4.18
N ARG A 107 2.62 -10.14 -3.09
CA ARG A 107 3.49 -10.76 -2.07
C ARG A 107 4.35 -11.87 -2.66
N LEU A 108 3.78 -12.69 -3.54
CA LEU A 108 4.52 -13.78 -4.20
C LEU A 108 5.55 -13.26 -5.21
N THR A 109 5.26 -12.15 -5.88
CA THR A 109 6.14 -11.55 -6.89
C THR A 109 7.29 -10.75 -6.27
N ALA A 110 7.04 -10.10 -5.13
CA ALA A 110 8.01 -9.25 -4.44
C ALA A 110 8.91 -10.01 -3.43
N ARG A 111 8.86 -11.35 -3.45
CA ARG A 111 9.67 -12.23 -2.58
C ARG A 111 11.07 -12.44 -3.15
#